data_AF-A0A7W0GAJ9-F1
#
_entry.id   AF-A0A7W0GAJ9-F1
#
_cell.length_a   1.000
_cell.length_b   1.000
_cell.length_c   1.000
_cell.angle_alpha   90.00
_cell.angle_beta   90.00
_cell.angle_gamma   90.00
#
_symmetry.space_group_name_H-M   'P 1'
#
loop_
_entity.id
_entity.type
_entity.pdbx_description
1 polymer ?
#
loop_
_entity_poly.entity_id
_entity_poly.type
_entity_poly.pdbx_seq_one_letter_code
_entity_poly.pdbx_strand_id
1 'polypeptide(L)'
;AGLPDEPALVVNADLPCVVPRDVRTLAGVAELGAFGLVEAGDGTTNALALPRPKLFAPLYGAGSAARFRDHAVSLRYETSTAAIPNLVDDVDTRADLERLALRVGPRTQAALGVLKAL
;
A
#
# COMPACT_ATOMS: atom_id res chain seq x y z
N ALA A 1 12.53 -1.71 -21.65
CA ALA A 1 12.62 -0.25 -21.44
C ALA A 1 12.47 0.00 -19.93
N GLY A 2 13.28 0.89 -19.35
CA GLY A 2 13.10 1.28 -17.94
C GLY A 2 11.81 2.05 -17.73
N LEU A 3 11.35 2.16 -16.48
CA LEU A 3 10.25 3.07 -16.12
C LEU A 3 10.69 4.52 -16.38
N PRO A 4 9.78 5.41 -16.81
CA PRO A 4 10.07 6.85 -16.88
C PRO A 4 10.52 7.37 -15.50
N ASP A 5 11.41 8.37 -15.44
CA ASP A 5 11.90 8.94 -14.17
C ASP A 5 10.88 9.90 -13.53
N GLU A 6 9.63 9.44 -13.45
CA GLU A 6 8.46 10.13 -12.89
C GLU A 6 8.05 9.49 -11.55
N PRO A 7 7.32 10.20 -10.68
CA PRO A 7 6.77 9.62 -9.46
C PRO A 7 6.07 8.29 -9.71
N ALA A 8 6.35 7.32 -8.84
CA ALA A 8 5.79 5.97 -8.95
C ALA A 8 5.15 5.54 -7.64
N LEU A 9 4.10 4.73 -7.76
CA LEU A 9 3.48 4.06 -6.64
C LEU A 9 3.72 2.56 -6.73
N VAL A 10 3.94 1.93 -5.58
CA VAL A 10 3.89 0.47 -5.44
C VAL A 10 2.76 0.17 -4.48
N VAL A 11 1.81 -0.68 -4.87
CA VAL A 11 0.60 -0.98 -4.11
C VAL A 11 0.40 -2.48 -4.11
N ASN A 12 0.24 -3.09 -2.94
CA ASN A 12 -0.06 -4.51 -2.82
C ASN A 12 -1.45 -4.81 -3.42
N ALA A 13 -1.63 -6.02 -3.95
CA ALA A 13 -2.82 -6.37 -4.74
C ALA A 13 -4.01 -6.88 -3.90
N ASP A 14 -3.79 -7.11 -2.62
CA ASP A 14 -4.70 -7.67 -1.61
C ASP A 14 -5.38 -6.59 -0.76
N LEU A 15 -5.55 -5.39 -1.32
CA LEU A 15 -6.17 -4.23 -0.68
C LEU A 15 -7.57 -3.96 -1.25
N PRO A 16 -8.59 -4.80 -0.95
CA PRO A 16 -9.89 -4.75 -1.61
C PRO A 16 -10.75 -3.53 -1.25
N CYS A 17 -10.32 -2.73 -0.27
CA CYS A 17 -10.99 -1.50 0.15
C CYS A 17 -10.49 -0.25 -0.59
N VAL A 18 -9.41 -0.34 -1.38
CA VAL A 18 -8.82 0.80 -2.07
C VAL A 18 -9.78 1.43 -3.06
N VAL A 19 -9.93 2.76 -2.97
CA VAL A 19 -10.64 3.57 -3.96
C VAL A 19 -9.69 4.50 -4.70
N PRO A 20 -10.06 5.04 -5.88
CA PRO A 20 -9.18 5.91 -6.65
C PRO A 20 -8.66 7.15 -5.89
N ARG A 21 -9.42 7.65 -4.91
CA ARG A 21 -9.00 8.77 -4.06
C ARG A 21 -7.78 8.41 -3.21
N ASP A 22 -7.72 7.19 -2.68
CA ASP A 22 -6.63 6.74 -1.80
C ASP A 22 -5.30 6.73 -2.55
N VAL A 23 -5.32 6.19 -3.77
CA VAL A 23 -4.14 6.15 -4.66
C VAL A 23 -3.68 7.57 -5.02
N ARG A 24 -4.60 8.49 -5.31
CA ARG A 24 -4.27 9.90 -5.58
C ARG A 24 -3.70 10.60 -4.35
N THR A 25 -4.24 10.34 -3.16
CA THR A 25 -3.69 10.88 -1.91
C THR A 25 -2.26 10.39 -1.68
N LEU A 26 -1.98 9.11 -1.94
CA LEU A 26 -0.63 8.57 -1.86
C LEU A 26 0.29 9.17 -2.94
N ALA A 27 -0.18 9.34 -4.18
CA ALA A 27 0.58 9.98 -5.26
C ALA A 27 1.07 11.38 -4.89
N GLY A 28 0.22 12.18 -4.24
CA GLY A 28 0.57 13.53 -3.79
C GLY A 28 1.82 13.56 -2.89
N VAL A 29 2.10 12.49 -2.14
CA VAL A 29 3.32 12.39 -1.33
C VAL A 29 4.58 12.36 -2.20
N ALA A 30 4.57 11.52 -3.24
CA ALA A 30 5.69 11.42 -4.18
C ALA A 30 5.83 12.68 -5.05
N GLU A 31 4.71 13.31 -5.44
CA GLU A 31 4.68 14.58 -6.18
C GLU A 31 5.30 15.73 -5.39
N LEU A 32 5.17 15.71 -4.06
CA LEU A 32 5.84 16.64 -3.15
C LEU A 32 7.32 16.30 -2.90
N GLY A 33 7.83 15.22 -3.52
CA GLY A 33 9.23 14.80 -3.41
C GLY A 33 9.55 13.95 -2.19
N ALA A 34 8.55 13.53 -1.40
CA ALA A 34 8.73 12.69 -0.21
C ALA A 34 8.60 11.20 -0.52
N PHE A 35 9.34 10.37 0.22
CA PHE A 35 9.18 8.92 0.20
C PHE A 35 8.00 8.54 1.10
N GLY A 36 6.87 8.22 0.50
CA GLY A 36 5.66 7.80 1.20
C GLY A 36 5.66 6.32 1.50
N LEU A 37 5.12 5.93 2.67
CA LEU A 37 4.77 4.55 2.96
C LEU A 37 3.42 4.45 3.67
N VAL A 38 2.70 3.36 3.39
CA VAL A 38 1.54 2.91 4.17
C VAL A 38 1.94 1.63 4.89
N GLU A 39 2.02 1.72 6.21
CA GLU A 39 2.30 0.59 7.10
C GLU A 39 1.01 -0.17 7.40
N ALA A 40 1.07 -1.49 7.32
CA ALA A 40 -0.01 -2.38 7.73
C ALA A 40 -0.07 -2.50 9.26
N GLY A 41 -1.14 -3.09 9.80
CA GLY A 41 -1.32 -3.24 11.25
C GLY A 41 -0.26 -4.09 11.95
N ASP A 42 0.46 -4.94 11.20
CA ASP A 42 1.50 -5.85 11.69
C ASP A 42 2.94 -5.32 11.49
N GLY A 43 3.09 -4.10 10.98
CA GLY A 43 4.38 -3.48 10.69
C GLY A 43 4.99 -3.83 9.32
N THR A 44 4.25 -4.54 8.47
CA THR A 44 4.60 -4.69 7.04
C THR A 44 4.19 -3.45 6.23
N THR A 45 4.30 -3.51 4.91
CA THR A 45 4.11 -2.35 4.02
C THR A 45 3.17 -2.70 2.89
N ASN A 46 2.08 -1.95 2.80
CA ASN A 46 1.02 -2.16 1.83
C ASN A 46 1.13 -1.26 0.61
N ALA A 47 1.72 -0.07 0.78
CA ALA A 47 1.96 0.82 -0.34
C ALA A 47 3.17 1.73 -0.13
N LEU A 48 3.74 2.19 -1.23
CA LEU A 48 4.86 3.11 -1.31
C LEU A 48 4.54 4.23 -2.28
N ALA A 49 4.96 5.45 -1.94
CA ALA A 49 5.04 6.58 -2.85
C ALA A 49 6.50 6.94 -3.07
N LEU A 50 6.97 6.86 -4.31
CA LEU A 50 8.36 7.04 -4.66
C LEU A 50 8.51 8.27 -5.55
N PRO A 51 9.28 9.29 -5.14
CA PRO A 51 9.56 10.45 -5.98
C PRO A 51 10.22 10.08 -7.31
N ARG A 52 10.93 8.96 -7.34
CA ARG A 52 11.48 8.34 -8.55
C ARG A 52 11.40 6.81 -8.45
N PRO A 53 11.17 6.08 -9.54
CA PRO A 53 10.96 4.63 -9.46
C PRO A 53 12.23 3.88 -9.04
N LYS A 54 13.41 4.40 -9.38
CA LYS A 54 14.72 3.82 -9.03
C LYS A 54 15.01 3.75 -7.53
N LEU A 55 14.22 4.43 -6.70
CA LEU A 55 14.34 4.38 -5.25
C LEU A 55 13.77 3.08 -4.66
N PHE A 56 12.98 2.34 -5.44
CA PHE A 56 12.43 1.07 -5.02
C PHE A 56 13.53 0.04 -4.71
N ALA A 57 13.36 -0.67 -3.60
CA ALA A 57 14.08 -1.88 -3.27
C ALA A 57 13.08 -2.90 -2.71
N PRO A 58 13.20 -4.20 -3.00
CA PRO A 58 12.23 -5.21 -2.58
C PRO A 58 12.43 -5.62 -1.10
N LEU A 59 12.18 -4.70 -0.16
CA LEU A 59 12.44 -4.87 1.28
C LEU A 59 11.26 -5.47 2.07
N TYR A 60 10.30 -6.10 1.37
CA TYR A 60 9.07 -6.65 1.93
C TYR A 60 9.28 -7.77 2.97
N GLY A 61 8.20 -8.13 3.68
CA GLY A 61 8.16 -9.11 4.77
C GLY A 61 8.09 -8.47 6.15
N ALA A 62 8.06 -9.29 7.22
CA ALA A 62 7.92 -8.82 8.60
C ALA A 62 8.85 -7.63 8.93
N GLY A 63 8.30 -6.53 9.45
CA GLY A 63 9.07 -5.30 9.75
C GLY A 63 9.53 -4.49 8.53
N SER A 64 8.92 -4.69 7.35
CA SER A 64 9.30 -3.95 6.14
C SER A 64 9.08 -2.45 6.27
N ALA A 65 8.10 -1.99 7.06
CA ALA A 65 7.85 -0.56 7.22
C ALA A 65 9.08 0.16 7.80
N ALA A 66 9.71 -0.44 8.83
CA ALA A 66 10.97 0.07 9.38
C ALA A 66 12.11 0.04 8.34
N ARG A 67 12.27 -1.07 7.61
CA ARG A 67 13.30 -1.20 6.58
C ARG A 67 13.15 -0.16 5.46
N PHE A 68 11.92 0.11 5.01
CA PHE A 68 11.67 1.13 3.99
C PHE A 68 11.95 2.54 4.50
N ARG A 69 11.64 2.85 5.77
CA ARG A 69 12.02 4.13 6.38
C ARG A 69 13.54 4.28 6.43
N ASP A 70 14.25 3.27 6.91
CA ASP A 70 15.72 3.28 6.98
C ASP A 70 16.35 3.44 5.59
N HIS A 71 15.80 2.75 4.59
CA HIS A 71 16.21 2.86 3.20
C HIS A 71 16.04 4.28 2.66
N ALA A 72 14.88 4.90 2.85
CA ALA A 72 14.62 6.28 2.43
C ALA A 72 15.57 7.28 3.11
N VAL A 73 15.83 7.11 4.42
CA VAL A 73 16.80 7.91 5.18
C VAL A 73 18.22 7.73 4.63
N SER A 74 18.63 6.50 4.31
CA SER A 74 19.95 6.22 3.72
C SER A 74 20.14 6.92 2.37
N LEU A 75 19.04 7.09 1.62
CA LEU A 75 18.97 7.79 0.35
C LEU A 75 18.77 9.30 0.48
N ARG A 76 18.71 9.85 1.71
CA ARG A 76 18.50 11.27 2.01
C ARG A 76 17.14 11.83 1.58
N TYR A 77 16.10 10.99 1.59
CA TYR A 77 14.72 11.42 1.37
C TYR A 77 13.98 11.59 2.69
N GLU A 78 13.12 12.61 2.76
CA GLU A 78 12.12 12.72 3.82
C GLU A 78 11.12 11.56 3.71
N THR A 79 10.80 10.94 4.84
CA THR A 79 9.79 9.87 4.91
C THR A 79 8.46 10.42 5.39
N SER A 80 7.38 10.07 4.70
CA SER A 80 6.01 10.35 5.15
C SER A 80 5.25 9.05 5.36
N THR A 81 4.76 8.83 6.58
CA THR A 81 3.84 7.71 6.86
C THR A 81 2.42 8.20 6.57
N ALA A 82 1.81 7.66 5.52
CA ALA A 82 0.46 8.02 5.11
C ALA A 82 -0.56 7.12 5.80
N ALA A 83 -1.34 7.68 6.73
CA ALA A 83 -2.45 6.98 7.38
C ALA A 83 -3.69 6.98 6.47
N ILE A 84 -3.70 6.12 5.45
CA ILE A 84 -4.81 5.97 4.51
C ILE A 84 -5.52 4.64 4.81
N PRO A 85 -6.68 4.64 5.53
CA PRO A 85 -7.25 3.41 6.10
C PRO A 85 -7.49 2.28 5.09
N ASN A 86 -7.91 2.61 3.87
CA ASN A 86 -8.16 1.63 2.81
C ASN A 86 -6.89 1.02 2.21
N LEU A 87 -5.73 1.60 2.46
CA LEU A 87 -4.42 1.05 2.10
C LEU A 87 -3.73 0.36 3.30
N VAL A 88 -4.26 0.51 4.52
CA VAL A 88 -3.70 -0.13 5.73
C VAL A 88 -4.21 -1.56 5.88
N ASP A 89 -5.47 -1.81 5.54
CA ASP A 89 -6.11 -3.11 5.72
C ASP A 89 -5.96 -4.00 4.48
N ASP A 90 -4.99 -4.91 4.50
CA ASP A 90 -4.83 -6.04 3.59
C ASP A 90 -5.65 -7.27 4.03
N VAL A 91 -5.75 -8.23 3.10
CA VAL A 91 -6.47 -9.49 3.29
C VAL A 91 -5.54 -10.67 3.08
N ASP A 92 -5.00 -11.19 4.18
CA ASP A 92 -4.25 -12.45 4.21
C ASP A 92 -5.15 -13.64 4.56
N THR A 93 -6.15 -13.41 5.41
CA THR A 93 -6.98 -14.48 5.96
C THR A 93 -8.47 -14.29 5.65
N ARG A 94 -9.23 -15.38 5.84
CA ARG A 94 -10.69 -15.33 5.78
C ARG A 94 -11.28 -14.36 6.80
N ALA A 95 -10.67 -14.26 7.98
CA ALA A 95 -11.14 -13.36 9.03
C ALA A 95 -10.98 -11.88 8.63
N ASP A 96 -9.91 -11.52 7.90
CA ASP A 96 -9.73 -10.18 7.35
C ASP A 96 -10.80 -9.84 6.34
N LEU A 97 -11.08 -10.78 5.43
CA LEU A 97 -12.12 -10.62 4.43
C LEU A 97 -13.51 -10.42 5.05
N GLU A 98 -13.84 -11.18 6.10
CA GLU A 98 -15.10 -11.03 6.85
C GLU A 98 -15.17 -9.70 7.60
N ARG A 99 -14.08 -9.29 8.26
CA ARG A 99 -13.96 -8.00 8.95
C ARG A 99 -14.16 -6.81 7.99
N LEU A 100 -13.64 -6.92 6.76
CA LEU A 100 -13.73 -5.88 5.74
C LEU A 100 -15.00 -5.98 4.89
N ALA A 101 -15.88 -6.95 5.13
CA ALA A 101 -16.98 -7.30 4.23
C ALA A 101 -17.94 -6.16 3.89
N LEU A 102 -18.03 -5.06 4.66
CA LEU A 102 -18.87 -3.91 4.31
C LEU A 102 -18.12 -2.79 3.58
N ARG A 103 -16.80 -2.89 3.47
CA ARG A 103 -15.90 -1.88 2.89
C ARG A 103 -15.30 -2.31 1.56
N VAL A 104 -15.26 -3.61 1.27
CA VAL A 104 -14.64 -4.12 0.04
C VAL A 104 -15.43 -3.77 -1.22
N GLY A 105 -14.71 -3.65 -2.34
CA GLY A 105 -15.29 -3.38 -3.66
C GLY A 105 -16.19 -4.50 -4.20
N PRO A 106 -16.97 -4.23 -5.27
CA PRO A 106 -18.05 -5.11 -5.74
C PRO A 106 -17.59 -6.50 -6.19
N ARG A 107 -16.34 -6.63 -6.68
CA ARG A 107 -15.79 -7.93 -7.07
C ARG A 107 -15.52 -8.82 -5.87
N THR A 108 -14.97 -8.24 -4.81
CA THR A 108 -14.71 -8.94 -3.55
C THR A 108 -16.00 -9.25 -2.80
N GLN A 109 -17.01 -8.37 -2.86
CA GLN A 109 -18.36 -8.66 -2.38
C GLN A 109 -18.97 -9.89 -3.06
N ALA A 110 -18.86 -9.97 -4.39
CA ALA A 110 -19.36 -11.10 -5.15
C ALA A 110 -18.65 -12.41 -4.74
N ALA A 111 -17.32 -12.37 -4.56
CA ALA A 111 -16.55 -13.52 -4.08
C ALA A 111 -16.96 -13.97 -2.66
N LEU A 112 -17.19 -13.00 -1.76
CA LEU A 112 -17.72 -13.26 -0.41
C LEU A 112 -19.10 -13.95 -0.44
N GLY A 113 -19.98 -13.55 -1.36
CA GLY A 113 -21.28 -14.18 -1.55
C GLY A 113 -21.16 -15.66 -1.91
N VAL A 114 -20.21 -16.01 -2.78
CA VAL A 114 -19.93 -17.41 -3.15
C VAL A 114 -19.39 -18.19 -1.96
N LEU A 115 -18.43 -17.64 -1.21
CA LEU A 115 -17.83 -18.31 -0.05
C LEU A 115 -18.82 -18.59 1.08
N LYS A 116 -19.88 -17.79 1.21
CA LYS A 116 -20.94 -18.01 2.21
C LYS A 116 -21.96 -19.08 1.79
N ALA A 117 -21.97 -19.46 0.52
CA ALA A 117 -22.88 -20.46 -0.03
C ALA A 117 -22.26 -21.87 -0.11
N LEU A 118 -20.96 -22.00 0.20
CA LEU A 118 -20.22 -23.26 0.35
C LEU A 118 -20.30 -23.75 1.79
#